data_AF-A0A7V0U175-F1
#
_entry.id   AF-A0A7V0U175-F1
#
_cell.length_a   1.000
_cell.length_b   1.000
_cell.length_c   1.000
_cell.angle_alpha   90.00
_cell.angle_beta   90.00
_cell.angle_gamma   90.00
#
_symmetry.space_group_name_H-M   'P 1'
#
loop_
_entity.id
_entity.type
_entity.pdbx_description
1 polymer ?
#
loop_
_entity_poly.entity_id
_entity_poly.type
_entity_poly.pdbx_seq_one_letter_code
_entity_poly.pdbx_strand_id
1 'polypeptide(L)'
;MTFLCHTSLITRFPELYSRLATNSGNRLWYPALGLSLVLHLILMLPLPGFKSRVFLEPDNLFEISLIDPKPKAKPETKPKTQPAPEPDFKRKTKVNIDKSKTPPKKETKPDKESALAKKPSLPHKKTPPEADQLAPIKERLAQQREEQQLQQIRERLRREADPRNQARQMTLLNDYSAYLTAWLMRNWHLPEHLLNSGLEATISLTLDASGNLLRQKEEKLSGNPLFDSAMRQAVTRSSPFPPFPKELQLLQEEFSVNFNPKNLRP
;
A
#
# COMPACT_ATOMS: atom_id res chain seq x y z
N MET A 1 -60.33 -6.87 -55.34
CA MET A 1 -60.78 -8.27 -55.19
C MET A 1 -59.51 -9.09 -55.07
N THR A 2 -59.14 -9.77 -53.98
CA THR A 2 -59.89 -10.57 -53.01
C THR A 2 -58.99 -10.76 -51.77
N PHE A 3 -59.60 -10.73 -50.58
CA PHE A 3 -59.02 -11.21 -49.31
C PHE A 3 -58.62 -12.68 -49.40
N LEU A 4 -57.59 -13.13 -48.66
CA LEU A 4 -57.62 -14.33 -47.80
C LEU A 4 -56.21 -14.69 -47.24
N CYS A 5 -56.14 -14.70 -45.90
CA CYS A 5 -55.51 -15.73 -45.07
C CYS A 5 -53.98 -15.98 -45.15
N HIS A 6 -53.24 -15.59 -44.10
CA HIS A 6 -52.49 -16.55 -43.26
C HIS A 6 -52.01 -15.91 -41.94
N THR A 7 -52.83 -16.08 -40.91
CA THR A 7 -52.44 -16.12 -39.50
C THR A 7 -51.72 -17.44 -39.16
N SER A 8 -50.85 -17.38 -38.15
CA SER A 8 -50.29 -18.50 -37.37
C SER A 8 -49.17 -19.36 -37.97
N LEU A 9 -47.94 -19.08 -37.54
CA LEU A 9 -46.92 -20.10 -37.26
C LEU A 9 -45.87 -19.57 -36.26
N ILE A 10 -46.37 -19.12 -35.11
CA ILE A 10 -45.63 -19.13 -33.84
C ILE A 10 -46.23 -20.31 -33.07
N THR A 11 -45.40 -21.05 -32.34
CA THR A 11 -45.67 -22.30 -31.58
C THR A 11 -45.54 -23.62 -32.33
N ARG A 12 -44.32 -24.15 -32.45
CA ARG A 12 -44.09 -25.62 -32.39
C ARG A 12 -42.62 -26.01 -32.14
N PHE A 13 -42.08 -25.71 -30.96
CA PHE A 13 -40.91 -26.43 -30.42
C PHE A 13 -40.92 -26.32 -28.89
N PRO A 14 -41.44 -27.34 -28.19
CA PRO A 14 -40.62 -28.01 -27.18
C PRO A 14 -41.01 -29.49 -27.03
N GLU A 15 -40.35 -30.42 -27.72
CA GLU A 15 -40.66 -31.87 -27.60
C GLU A 15 -39.42 -32.78 -27.63
N LEU A 16 -38.20 -32.24 -27.46
CA LEU A 16 -36.98 -33.07 -27.46
C LEU A 16 -36.27 -33.19 -26.09
N TYR A 17 -36.73 -32.49 -25.05
CA TYR A 17 -36.16 -32.62 -23.70
C TYR A 17 -36.92 -33.58 -22.78
N SER A 18 -38.11 -34.05 -23.17
CA SER A 18 -38.99 -34.88 -22.33
C SER A 18 -38.68 -36.39 -22.37
N ARG A 19 -37.64 -36.84 -23.10
CA ARG A 19 -37.30 -38.27 -23.28
C ARG A 19 -35.97 -38.70 -22.64
N LEU A 20 -35.41 -37.92 -21.73
CA LEU A 20 -34.34 -38.39 -20.81
C LEU A 20 -34.80 -38.50 -19.35
N ALA A 21 -36.08 -38.25 -19.10
CA ALA A 21 -36.63 -38.19 -17.75
C ALA A 21 -37.72 -39.24 -17.51
N THR A 22 -37.50 -40.50 -17.93
CA THR A 22 -38.29 -41.60 -17.37
C THR A 22 -37.43 -42.85 -17.16
N ASN A 23 -37.42 -43.27 -15.90
CA ASN A 23 -37.18 -44.63 -15.43
C ASN A 23 -35.73 -45.15 -15.43
N SER A 24 -35.01 -44.81 -14.35
CA SER A 24 -33.97 -45.67 -13.81
C SER A 24 -33.98 -45.59 -12.28
N GLY A 25 -34.77 -46.46 -11.66
CA GLY A 25 -34.72 -46.64 -10.20
C GLY A 25 -33.30 -46.93 -9.74
N ASN A 26 -32.80 -46.16 -8.77
CA ASN A 26 -31.63 -46.35 -7.90
C ASN A 26 -30.28 -46.80 -8.52
N ARG A 27 -30.19 -47.05 -9.84
CA ARG A 27 -29.05 -47.64 -10.53
C ARG A 27 -28.15 -46.61 -11.20
N LEU A 28 -28.64 -45.38 -11.43
CA LEU A 28 -27.83 -44.27 -11.96
C LEU A 28 -27.16 -43.41 -10.87
N TRP A 29 -27.54 -43.55 -9.60
CA TRP A 29 -26.93 -42.75 -8.53
C TRP A 29 -25.51 -43.21 -8.19
N TYR A 30 -25.25 -44.52 -8.24
CA TYR A 30 -23.91 -45.08 -8.04
C TYR A 30 -22.89 -44.63 -9.10
N PRO A 31 -23.17 -44.66 -10.42
CA PRO A 31 -22.23 -44.12 -11.40
C PRO A 31 -22.07 -42.60 -11.28
N ALA A 32 -23.12 -41.86 -10.90
CA ALA A 32 -23.01 -40.41 -10.66
C ALA A 32 -22.13 -40.07 -9.43
N LEU A 33 -22.27 -40.81 -8.33
CA LEU A 33 -21.41 -40.70 -7.16
C LEU A 33 -19.96 -41.08 -7.49
N GLY A 34 -19.76 -42.16 -8.25
CA GLY A 34 -18.44 -42.57 -8.71
C GLY A 34 -17.77 -41.51 -9.58
N LEU A 35 -18.49 -40.93 -10.55
CA LEU A 35 -17.97 -39.87 -11.41
C LEU A 35 -17.59 -38.63 -10.60
N SER A 36 -18.41 -38.24 -9.62
CA SER A 36 -18.13 -37.13 -8.71
C SER A 36 -16.86 -37.40 -7.90
N LEU A 37 -16.73 -38.59 -7.31
CA LEU A 37 -15.57 -38.94 -6.49
C LEU A 37 -14.27 -39.01 -7.30
N VAL A 38 -14.34 -39.49 -8.55
CA VAL A 38 -13.21 -39.46 -9.51
C VAL A 38 -12.81 -38.04 -9.86
N LEU A 39 -13.77 -37.14 -10.11
CA LEU A 39 -13.48 -35.73 -10.40
C LEU A 39 -12.79 -35.03 -9.22
N HIS A 40 -13.25 -35.31 -8.00
CA HIS A 40 -12.64 -34.78 -6.79
C HIS A 40 -11.23 -35.35 -6.57
N LEU A 41 -11.01 -36.64 -6.86
CA LEU A 41 -9.68 -37.26 -6.84
C LEU A 41 -8.74 -36.59 -7.84
N ILE A 42 -9.18 -36.35 -9.08
CA ILE A 42 -8.37 -35.69 -10.12
C ILE A 42 -8.01 -34.25 -9.74
N LEU A 43 -8.93 -33.51 -9.09
CA LEU A 43 -8.66 -32.15 -8.61
C LEU A 43 -7.67 -32.13 -7.44
N MET A 44 -7.68 -33.16 -6.58
CA MET A 44 -6.79 -33.30 -5.42
C MET A 44 -5.45 -33.95 -5.75
N LEU A 45 -5.28 -34.50 -6.97
CA LEU A 45 -3.97 -34.94 -7.43
C LEU A 45 -3.08 -33.71 -7.67
N PRO A 46 -1.91 -33.61 -7.04
CA PRO A 46 -0.99 -32.50 -7.26
C PRO A 46 -0.46 -32.58 -8.70
N LEU A 47 -0.97 -31.73 -9.59
CA LEU A 47 -0.45 -31.59 -10.94
C LEU A 47 1.02 -31.13 -10.85
N PRO A 48 2.01 -31.94 -11.27
CA PRO A 48 3.40 -31.52 -11.30
C PRO A 48 3.55 -30.43 -12.38
N GLY A 49 3.56 -29.17 -11.96
CA GLY A 49 3.64 -28.03 -12.88
C GLY A 49 3.10 -26.71 -12.32
N PHE A 50 2.29 -26.74 -11.26
CA PHE A 50 1.92 -25.54 -10.53
C PHE A 50 3.07 -25.13 -9.60
N LYS A 51 4.00 -24.31 -10.12
CA LYS A 51 5.00 -23.62 -9.29
C LYS A 51 4.22 -22.73 -8.32
N SER A 52 4.12 -23.16 -7.07
CA SER A 52 3.58 -22.36 -5.98
C SER A 52 4.30 -21.01 -5.99
N ARG A 53 3.51 -19.92 -6.04
CA ARG A 53 4.07 -18.59 -5.79
C ARG A 53 4.72 -18.64 -4.41
N VAL A 54 6.03 -18.53 -4.39
CA VAL A 54 6.80 -18.36 -3.16
C VAL A 54 6.24 -17.10 -2.49
N PHE A 55 5.53 -17.31 -1.39
CA PHE A 55 5.16 -16.25 -0.47
C PHE A 55 6.48 -15.75 0.13
N LEU A 56 6.93 -14.57 -0.32
CA LEU A 56 8.10 -13.91 0.23
C LEU A 56 7.68 -13.29 1.56
N GLU A 57 8.17 -13.88 2.65
CA GLU A 57 8.11 -13.29 3.99
C GLU A 57 8.76 -11.90 3.97
N PRO A 58 8.11 -10.86 4.52
CA PRO A 58 8.71 -9.54 4.60
C PRO A 58 9.71 -9.49 5.76
N ASP A 59 10.94 -9.94 5.51
CA ASP A 59 12.07 -9.73 6.40
C ASP A 59 12.53 -8.28 6.27
N ASN A 60 11.87 -7.34 6.97
CA ASN A 60 12.42 -6.01 7.29
C ASN A 60 11.65 -5.40 8.48
N LEU A 61 11.84 -5.98 9.66
CA LEU A 61 11.58 -5.29 10.92
C LEU A 61 12.88 -4.61 11.36
N PHE A 62 12.95 -3.29 11.23
CA PHE A 62 14.03 -2.50 11.83
C PHE A 62 13.73 -2.32 13.31
N GLU A 63 14.38 -3.11 14.16
CA GLU A 63 14.45 -2.85 15.59
C GLU A 63 15.47 -1.72 15.84
N ILE A 64 14.94 -0.52 16.06
CA ILE A 64 15.75 0.63 16.50
C ILE A 64 15.96 0.48 18.01
N SER A 65 17.07 -0.13 18.42
CA SER A 65 17.56 -0.03 19.78
C SER A 65 18.57 1.11 19.87
N LEU A 66 18.23 2.11 20.69
CA LEU A 66 18.98 3.36 20.86
C LEU A 66 20.37 3.07 21.45
N ILE A 67 21.40 3.58 20.77
CA ILE A 67 22.79 3.53 21.23
C ILE A 67 23.00 4.67 22.24
N ASP A 68 23.21 4.33 23.50
CA ASP A 68 23.65 5.28 24.53
C ASP A 68 25.13 5.70 24.33
N PRO A 69 25.50 6.98 24.57
CA PRO A 69 26.86 7.46 24.36
C PRO A 69 27.85 7.04 25.48
N LYS A 70 28.79 6.19 25.06
CA LYS A 70 30.14 5.85 25.57
C LYS A 70 30.76 6.64 26.76
N PRO A 71 31.36 5.94 27.74
CA PRO A 71 32.52 6.42 28.49
C PRO A 71 33.85 5.92 27.87
N LYS A 72 34.79 6.83 27.60
CA LYS A 72 36.18 6.54 27.17
C LYS A 72 37.02 6.09 28.38
N ALA A 73 37.77 4.99 28.26
CA ALA A 73 38.94 4.73 29.10
C ALA A 73 40.03 3.93 28.35
N LYS A 74 41.20 4.57 28.27
CA LYS A 74 42.61 4.08 28.24
C LYS A 74 43.09 3.04 27.20
N PRO A 75 44.05 3.43 26.33
CA PRO A 75 44.92 2.52 25.60
C PRO A 75 46.35 2.48 26.18
N GLU A 76 46.80 1.30 26.61
CA GLU A 76 48.21 0.90 26.80
C GLU A 76 48.30 -0.51 26.17
N THR A 77 49.17 -0.84 25.20
CA THR A 77 50.63 -0.97 25.35
C THR A 77 51.29 -1.14 23.96
N LYS A 78 52.46 -0.52 23.73
CA LYS A 78 53.36 -0.65 22.54
C LYS A 78 54.27 -1.90 22.66
N PRO A 79 54.98 -2.35 21.59
CA PRO A 79 56.33 -1.81 21.21
C PRO A 79 56.52 -1.62 19.68
N LYS A 80 56.92 -0.44 19.17
CA LYS A 80 58.28 0.15 19.02
C LYS A 80 58.93 -0.14 17.65
N THR A 81 59.02 0.87 16.77
CA THR A 81 60.14 1.12 15.82
C THR A 81 60.21 2.64 15.54
N GLN A 82 61.43 3.18 15.47
CA GLN A 82 61.85 4.60 15.54
C GLN A 82 62.01 5.27 14.12
N PRO A 83 62.65 6.46 13.93
CA PRO A 83 62.09 7.82 14.12
C PRO A 83 62.42 8.85 12.97
N ALA A 84 61.87 10.08 13.13
CA ALA A 84 62.36 11.41 12.67
C ALA A 84 61.89 11.99 11.30
N PRO A 85 61.84 13.35 11.12
CA PRO A 85 61.56 14.46 12.05
C PRO A 85 60.51 15.50 11.53
N GLU A 86 59.88 16.24 12.45
CA GLU A 86 59.05 17.45 12.18
C GLU A 86 59.90 18.72 11.96
N PRO A 87 59.30 19.81 11.43
CA PRO A 87 59.08 20.99 12.27
C PRO A 87 57.65 21.56 12.12
N ASP A 88 56.86 21.67 13.18
CA ASP A 88 56.78 22.75 14.19
C ASP A 88 56.17 24.07 13.65
N PHE A 89 54.91 24.34 14.00
CA PHE A 89 54.46 25.69 14.35
C PHE A 89 53.35 25.66 15.44
N LYS A 90 53.80 25.75 16.69
CA LYS A 90 53.29 26.63 17.78
C LYS A 90 52.37 27.78 17.32
N ARG A 91 51.47 28.38 18.11
CA ARG A 91 50.84 28.22 19.43
C ARG A 91 50.00 29.50 19.62
N LYS A 92 48.79 29.35 20.19
CA LYS A 92 48.12 30.25 21.19
C LYS A 92 47.75 31.67 20.68
N THR A 93 46.73 32.39 21.18
CA THR A 93 46.24 32.65 22.55
C THR A 93 44.90 33.39 22.36
N LYS A 94 43.75 32.96 22.92
CA LYS A 94 43.10 33.46 24.18
C LYS A 94 42.70 34.95 24.11
N VAL A 95 41.47 35.34 24.42
CA VAL A 95 40.93 35.78 25.75
C VAL A 95 39.41 36.04 25.52
N ASN A 96 38.41 35.44 26.18
CA ASN A 96 37.94 35.42 27.59
C ASN A 96 37.21 36.70 28.08
N ILE A 97 36.28 36.49 29.04
CA ILE A 97 35.62 37.41 30.00
C ILE A 97 34.17 37.77 29.61
N ASP A 98 33.11 37.61 30.43
CA ASP A 98 32.88 37.17 31.83
C ASP A 98 31.39 36.75 31.97
N LYS A 99 31.02 35.72 32.77
CA LYS A 99 30.37 35.77 34.12
C LYS A 99 29.08 36.61 34.26
N SER A 100 28.05 36.27 35.05
CA SER A 100 27.72 35.14 35.95
C SER A 100 26.38 35.43 36.69
N LYS A 101 25.77 34.36 37.25
CA LYS A 101 24.95 34.26 38.49
C LYS A 101 23.40 34.36 38.48
N THR A 102 22.83 33.18 38.76
CA THR A 102 21.58 32.75 39.46
C THR A 102 21.71 32.85 41.02
N PRO A 103 20.79 32.34 41.90
CA PRO A 103 19.31 32.39 42.09
C PRO A 103 18.90 32.79 43.59
N PRO A 104 17.86 32.25 44.31
CA PRO A 104 16.53 32.81 44.68
C PRO A 104 16.21 32.90 46.22
N LYS A 105 14.94 33.27 46.62
CA LYS A 105 14.06 32.65 47.69
C LYS A 105 13.17 33.61 48.57
N LYS A 106 11.90 33.18 48.79
CA LYS A 106 11.02 33.18 50.02
C LYS A 106 9.84 34.17 50.29
N GLU A 107 8.65 33.55 50.39
CA GLU A 107 7.50 33.64 51.35
C GLU A 107 7.29 34.85 52.29
N THR A 108 6.03 35.31 52.44
CA THR A 108 5.33 35.40 53.76
C THR A 108 3.80 35.69 53.64
N LYS A 109 2.98 35.03 54.48
CA LYS A 109 1.62 35.45 54.94
C LYS A 109 1.75 36.27 56.24
N PRO A 110 0.70 36.99 56.72
CA PRO A 110 -0.11 36.46 57.84
C PRO A 110 -1.60 36.87 57.90
N ASP A 111 -2.34 36.11 58.73
CA ASP A 111 -3.78 36.09 59.04
C ASP A 111 -4.30 37.14 60.05
N LYS A 112 -5.65 37.24 60.12
CA LYS A 112 -6.57 37.31 61.31
C LYS A 112 -7.64 38.41 61.15
N GLU A 113 -8.86 38.37 61.69
CA GLU A 113 -9.83 37.41 62.24
C GLU A 113 -11.03 38.27 62.74
N SER A 114 -12.22 37.66 62.95
CA SER A 114 -13.43 38.18 63.66
C SER A 114 -14.55 38.73 62.75
N ALA A 115 -15.55 37.93 62.37
CA ALA A 115 -16.74 37.47 63.13
C ALA A 115 -17.87 38.52 63.21
N LEU A 116 -19.02 38.24 62.57
CA LEU A 116 -20.34 38.04 63.21
C LEU A 116 -21.49 38.10 62.17
N ALA A 117 -22.37 37.09 62.23
CA ALA A 117 -23.79 37.10 61.86
C ALA A 117 -24.23 37.46 60.42
N LYS A 118 -24.63 36.44 59.66
CA LYS A 118 -26.05 36.07 59.48
C LYS A 118 -26.15 34.90 58.51
N LYS A 119 -26.87 33.87 58.93
CA LYS A 119 -27.46 32.87 58.05
C LYS A 119 -28.80 33.43 57.56
N PRO A 120 -28.96 33.73 56.27
CA PRO A 120 -30.18 33.42 55.58
C PRO A 120 -29.94 32.11 54.84
N SER A 121 -30.65 31.08 55.24
CA SER A 121 -30.84 29.88 54.43
C SER A 121 -31.32 30.32 53.03
N LEU A 122 -30.38 30.33 52.08
CA LEU A 122 -30.71 30.49 50.68
C LEU A 122 -31.58 29.30 50.24
N PRO A 123 -32.61 29.53 49.43
CA PRO A 123 -33.52 28.48 49.01
C PRO A 123 -32.74 27.43 48.24
N HIS A 124 -33.07 26.16 48.47
CA HIS A 124 -32.72 25.05 47.59
C HIS A 124 -32.93 25.48 46.12
N LYS A 125 -31.85 25.85 45.44
CA LYS A 125 -31.85 26.05 44.00
C LYS A 125 -31.97 24.66 43.42
N LYS A 126 -33.21 24.28 43.06
CA LYS A 126 -33.50 23.12 42.23
C LYS A 126 -32.51 23.16 41.06
N THR A 127 -31.60 22.21 41.03
CA THR A 127 -30.88 21.85 39.81
C THR A 127 -31.93 21.68 38.71
N PRO A 128 -31.81 22.37 37.57
CA PRO A 128 -32.76 22.21 36.49
C PRO A 128 -32.84 20.72 36.08
N PRO A 129 -34.04 20.14 35.88
CA PRO A 129 -34.23 18.79 35.34
C PRO A 129 -33.70 18.58 33.91
N GLU A 130 -33.02 19.59 33.35
CA GLU A 130 -32.63 19.69 31.96
C GLU A 130 -31.43 18.81 31.61
N ALA A 131 -30.56 18.51 32.57
CA ALA A 131 -29.39 17.65 32.35
C ALA A 131 -29.76 16.21 31.98
N ASP A 132 -30.90 15.71 32.46
CA ASP A 132 -31.37 14.33 32.25
C ASP A 132 -32.11 14.17 30.90
N GLN A 133 -32.78 15.23 30.42
CA GLN A 133 -33.46 15.24 29.11
C GLN A 133 -32.51 15.41 27.93
N LEU A 134 -31.28 15.90 28.18
CA LEU A 134 -30.26 16.10 27.14
C LEU A 134 -29.52 14.80 26.76
N ALA A 135 -29.46 13.81 27.64
CA ALA A 135 -28.81 12.53 27.38
C ALA A 135 -29.43 11.76 26.18
N PRO A 136 -30.75 11.51 26.14
CA PRO A 136 -31.37 10.77 25.03
C PRO A 136 -31.34 11.54 23.69
N ILE A 137 -31.25 12.88 23.73
CA ILE A 137 -31.12 13.72 22.53
C ILE A 137 -29.70 13.59 21.95
N LYS A 138 -28.68 13.63 22.82
CA LYS A 138 -27.28 13.45 22.42
C LYS A 138 -27.03 12.06 21.83
N GLU A 139 -27.60 11.02 22.43
CA GLU A 139 -27.53 9.64 21.92
C GLU A 139 -28.19 9.52 20.54
N ARG A 140 -29.41 10.04 20.36
CA ARG A 140 -30.06 10.05 19.04
C ARG A 140 -29.28 10.81 17.97
N LEU A 141 -28.67 11.95 18.33
CA LEU A 141 -27.85 12.72 17.39
C LEU A 141 -26.58 11.95 17.00
N ALA A 142 -25.97 11.24 17.96
CA ALA A 142 -24.81 10.39 17.69
C ALA A 142 -25.18 9.23 16.76
N GLN A 143 -26.29 8.53 17.01
CA GLN A 143 -26.82 7.47 16.15
C GLN A 143 -27.12 7.95 14.73
N GLN A 144 -27.78 9.10 14.58
CA GLN A 144 -28.06 9.68 13.27
C GLN A 144 -26.77 9.99 12.49
N ARG A 145 -25.72 10.50 13.16
CA ARG A 145 -24.42 10.75 12.53
C ARG A 145 -23.75 9.47 12.09
N GLU A 146 -23.80 8.42 12.91
CA GLU A 146 -23.25 7.11 12.59
C GLU A 146 -23.97 6.48 11.38
N GLU A 147 -25.30 6.53 11.35
CA GLU A 147 -26.10 6.08 10.21
C GLU A 147 -25.76 6.84 8.94
N GLN A 148 -25.60 8.16 9.02
CA GLN A 148 -25.17 9.00 7.89
C GLN A 148 -23.77 8.64 7.41
N GLN A 149 -22.82 8.43 8.32
CA GLN A 149 -21.46 7.98 7.97
C GLN A 149 -21.49 6.62 7.28
N LEU A 150 -22.29 5.68 7.80
CA LEU A 150 -22.44 4.35 7.21
C LEU A 150 -23.07 4.40 5.82
N GLN A 151 -24.08 5.26 5.61
CA GLN A 151 -24.67 5.50 4.29
C GLN A 151 -23.64 6.07 3.30
N GLN A 152 -22.81 7.02 3.73
CA GLN A 152 -21.74 7.59 2.89
C GLN A 152 -20.68 6.56 2.52
N ILE A 153 -20.26 5.70 3.45
CA ILE A 153 -19.30 4.62 3.18
C ILE A 153 -19.90 3.61 2.20
N ARG A 154 -21.16 3.19 2.40
CA ARG A 154 -21.86 2.28 1.49
C ARG A 154 -21.94 2.81 0.07
N GLU A 155 -22.25 4.10 -0.08
CA GLU A 155 -22.35 4.75 -1.39
C GLU A 155 -20.97 4.83 -2.09
N ARG A 156 -19.89 5.13 -1.36
CA ARG A 156 -18.52 5.10 -1.92
C ARG A 156 -18.13 3.71 -2.39
N LEU A 157 -18.31 2.70 -1.55
CA LEU A 157 -18.03 1.31 -1.91
C LEU A 157 -18.84 0.85 -3.12
N ARG A 158 -20.11 1.28 -3.23
CA ARG A 158 -20.94 1.00 -4.41
C ARG A 158 -20.38 1.62 -5.69
N ARG A 159 -19.86 2.85 -5.61
CA ARG A 159 -19.24 3.54 -6.77
C ARG A 159 -17.92 2.89 -7.16
N GLU A 160 -17.08 2.53 -6.21
CA GLU A 160 -15.82 1.82 -6.47
C GLU A 160 -16.05 0.41 -7.05
N ALA A 161 -17.13 -0.25 -6.61
CA ALA A 161 -17.56 -1.55 -7.12
C ALA A 161 -18.35 -1.46 -8.45
N ASP A 162 -18.68 -0.27 -8.95
CA ASP A 162 -19.39 -0.12 -10.23
C ASP A 162 -18.48 -0.62 -11.37
N PRO A 163 -18.90 -1.63 -12.16
CA PRO A 163 -18.11 -2.15 -13.27
C PRO A 163 -17.65 -1.07 -14.26
N ARG A 164 -18.42 0.01 -14.44
CA ARG A 164 -18.03 1.13 -15.31
C ARG A 164 -16.85 1.91 -14.75
N ASN A 165 -16.83 2.14 -13.44
CA ASN A 165 -15.72 2.81 -12.77
C ASN A 165 -14.49 1.91 -12.75
N GLN A 166 -14.66 0.60 -12.50
CA GLN A 166 -13.57 -0.37 -12.57
C GLN A 166 -12.93 -0.42 -13.97
N ALA A 167 -13.75 -0.49 -15.03
CA ALA A 167 -13.26 -0.46 -16.40
C ALA A 167 -12.48 0.82 -16.69
N ARG A 168 -12.97 1.98 -16.23
CA ARG A 168 -12.27 3.26 -16.37
C ARG A 168 -10.92 3.28 -15.65
N GLN A 169 -10.88 2.78 -14.41
CA GLN A 169 -9.63 2.68 -13.63
C GLN A 169 -8.62 1.77 -14.32
N MET A 170 -9.06 0.63 -14.87
CA MET A 170 -8.20 -0.28 -15.63
C MET A 170 -7.63 0.38 -16.89
N THR A 171 -8.43 1.15 -17.64
CA THR A 171 -7.92 1.90 -18.80
C THR A 171 -6.86 2.91 -18.39
N LEU A 172 -7.10 3.68 -17.32
CA LEU A 172 -6.13 4.65 -16.81
C LEU A 172 -4.82 3.98 -16.36
N LEU A 173 -4.91 2.82 -15.71
CA LEU A 173 -3.74 2.02 -15.32
C LEU A 173 -2.95 1.53 -16.53
N ASN A 174 -3.63 1.03 -17.55
CA ASN A 174 -2.98 0.57 -18.78
C ASN A 174 -2.28 1.73 -19.50
N ASP A 175 -2.96 2.86 -19.67
CA ASP A 175 -2.39 4.07 -20.28
C ASP A 175 -1.16 4.56 -19.51
N TYR A 176 -1.25 4.58 -18.17
CA TYR A 176 -0.14 4.96 -17.32
C TYR A 176 1.03 3.96 -17.42
N SER A 177 0.76 2.65 -17.46
CA SER A 177 1.81 1.62 -17.60
C SER A 177 2.56 1.73 -18.94
N ALA A 178 1.85 2.05 -20.03
CA ALA A 178 2.46 2.32 -21.33
C ALA A 178 3.32 3.59 -21.29
N TYR A 179 2.82 4.64 -20.65
CA TYR A 179 3.56 5.88 -20.45
C TYR A 179 4.83 5.68 -19.60
N LEU A 180 4.71 4.93 -18.50
CA LEU A 180 5.83 4.55 -17.64
C LEU A 180 6.89 3.74 -18.40
N THR A 181 6.45 2.79 -19.23
CA THR A 181 7.35 2.01 -20.09
C THR A 181 8.11 2.94 -21.05
N ALA A 182 7.41 3.85 -21.74
CA ALA A 182 8.04 4.81 -22.62
C ALA A 182 9.03 5.73 -21.88
N TRP A 183 8.70 6.15 -20.66
CA TRP A 183 9.58 6.94 -19.80
C TRP A 183 10.89 6.19 -19.49
N LEU A 184 10.80 4.92 -19.14
CA LEU A 184 11.95 4.06 -18.88
C LEU A 184 12.80 3.83 -20.14
N MET A 185 12.17 3.51 -21.27
CA MET A 185 12.86 3.25 -22.53
C MET A 185 13.67 4.47 -23.01
N ARG A 186 13.18 5.69 -22.80
CA ARG A 186 13.90 6.93 -23.14
C ARG A 186 15.21 7.10 -22.38
N ASN A 187 15.29 6.57 -21.16
CA ASN A 187 16.47 6.65 -20.31
C ASN A 187 17.33 5.38 -20.37
N TRP A 188 16.96 4.41 -21.21
CA TRP A 188 17.66 3.15 -21.34
C TRP A 188 18.72 3.22 -22.44
N HIS A 189 19.99 3.32 -22.02
CA HIS A 189 21.13 3.36 -22.92
C HIS A 189 21.72 1.97 -23.09
N LEU A 190 21.26 1.26 -24.12
CA LEU A 190 21.78 -0.05 -24.48
C LEU A 190 22.85 0.07 -25.58
N PRO A 191 24.02 -0.59 -25.43
CA PRO A 191 25.02 -0.64 -26.49
C PRO A 191 24.46 -1.23 -27.80
N GLU A 192 24.87 -0.68 -28.95
CA GLU A 192 24.31 -1.03 -30.26
C GLU A 192 24.40 -2.52 -30.60
N HIS A 193 25.51 -3.18 -30.23
CA HIS A 193 25.70 -4.62 -30.46
C HIS A 193 24.69 -5.51 -29.72
N LEU A 194 24.00 -4.98 -28.71
CA LEU A 194 22.95 -5.70 -27.97
C LEU A 194 21.53 -5.41 -28.51
N LEU A 195 21.35 -4.44 -29.41
CA LEU A 195 20.02 -4.09 -29.94
C LEU A 195 19.35 -5.25 -30.70
N ASN A 196 20.14 -6.13 -31.32
CA ASN A 196 19.65 -7.28 -32.09
C ASN A 196 19.91 -8.63 -31.39
N SER A 197 20.24 -8.60 -30.09
CA SER A 197 20.62 -9.80 -29.31
C SER A 197 19.44 -10.70 -28.94
N GLY A 198 18.21 -10.22 -29.07
CA GLY A 198 17.01 -10.96 -28.63
C GLY A 198 16.89 -11.11 -27.11
N LEU A 199 17.73 -10.40 -26.34
CA LEU A 199 17.70 -10.40 -24.87
C LEU A 199 16.48 -9.67 -24.33
N GLU A 200 15.98 -10.14 -23.19
CA GLU A 200 14.90 -9.52 -22.45
C GLU A 200 15.11 -9.65 -20.94
N ALA A 201 14.67 -8.65 -20.19
CA ALA A 201 14.64 -8.69 -18.73
C ALA A 201 13.35 -8.02 -18.24
N THR A 202 12.82 -8.51 -17.13
CA THR A 202 11.60 -7.99 -16.52
C THR A 202 11.87 -7.52 -15.10
N ILE A 203 11.42 -6.31 -14.79
CA ILE A 203 11.53 -5.73 -13.46
C ILE A 203 10.17 -5.25 -12.99
N SER A 204 9.86 -5.46 -11.71
CA SER A 204 8.70 -4.88 -11.06
C SER A 204 9.10 -3.67 -10.22
N LEU A 205 8.34 -2.59 -10.38
CA LEU A 205 8.56 -1.30 -9.73
C LEU A 205 7.31 -0.94 -8.94
N THR A 206 7.45 -0.76 -7.63
CA THR A 206 6.38 -0.22 -6.79
C THR A 206 6.57 1.29 -6.68
N LEU A 207 5.59 2.05 -7.17
CA LEU A 207 5.61 3.50 -7.17
C LEU A 207 4.52 4.05 -6.24
N ASP A 208 4.77 5.20 -5.62
CA ASP A 208 3.71 5.97 -4.97
C ASP A 208 2.95 6.88 -5.95
N ALA A 209 1.85 7.47 -5.49
CA ALA A 209 1.02 8.37 -6.29
C ALA A 209 1.77 9.61 -6.83
N SER A 210 2.89 10.00 -6.21
CA SER A 210 3.74 11.10 -6.67
C SER A 210 4.82 10.67 -7.66
N GLY A 211 4.96 9.37 -7.95
CA GLY A 211 5.97 8.82 -8.84
C GLY A 211 7.31 8.52 -8.17
N ASN A 212 7.38 8.50 -6.83
CA ASN A 212 8.59 8.06 -6.15
C ASN A 212 8.69 6.53 -6.18
N LEU A 213 9.91 6.03 -6.37
CA LEU A 213 10.20 4.60 -6.33
C LEU A 213 10.26 4.11 -4.88
N LEU A 214 9.31 3.26 -4.50
CA LEU A 214 9.26 2.64 -3.16
C LEU A 214 10.02 1.31 -3.13
N ARG A 215 9.86 0.49 -4.18
CA ARG A 215 10.50 -0.83 -4.26
C ARG A 215 10.84 -1.17 -5.71
N GLN A 216 11.95 -1.88 -5.88
CA GLN A 216 12.37 -2.46 -7.14
C GLN A 216 12.64 -3.95 -6.92
N LYS A 217 12.15 -4.81 -7.82
CA LYS A 217 12.40 -6.25 -7.79
C LYS A 217 12.68 -6.76 -9.19
N GLU A 218 13.78 -7.49 -9.34
CA GLU A 218 14.16 -8.13 -10.60
C GLU A 218 13.39 -9.45 -10.73
N GLU A 219 12.41 -9.51 -11.63
CA GLU A 219 11.58 -10.71 -11.84
C GLU A 219 12.29 -11.72 -12.75
N LYS A 220 12.93 -11.23 -13.81
CA LYS A 220 13.67 -12.01 -14.78
C LYS A 220 14.86 -11.20 -15.29
N LEU A 221 16.05 -11.78 -15.23
CA LEU A 221 17.25 -11.19 -15.82
C LEU A 221 17.51 -11.75 -17.22
N SER A 222 18.24 -10.99 -18.03
CA SER A 222 18.58 -11.39 -19.39
C SER A 222 19.69 -12.44 -19.47
N GLY A 223 20.48 -12.58 -18.39
CA GLY A 223 21.68 -13.40 -18.37
C GLY A 223 22.92 -12.71 -18.97
N ASN A 224 22.78 -11.47 -19.45
CA ASN A 224 23.89 -10.64 -19.90
C ASN A 224 24.14 -9.49 -18.91
N PRO A 225 25.29 -9.44 -18.23
CA PRO A 225 25.58 -8.40 -17.23
C PRO A 225 25.52 -6.97 -17.77
N LEU A 226 25.91 -6.74 -19.03
CA LEU A 226 25.85 -5.41 -19.64
C LEU A 226 24.40 -4.97 -19.82
N PHE A 227 23.54 -5.86 -20.32
CA PHE A 227 22.12 -5.61 -20.47
C PHE A 227 21.43 -5.32 -19.13
N ASP A 228 21.65 -6.19 -18.14
CA ASP A 228 21.04 -6.06 -16.81
C ASP A 228 21.55 -4.79 -16.08
N SER A 229 22.82 -4.44 -16.26
CA SER A 229 23.38 -3.19 -15.73
C SER A 229 22.76 -1.94 -16.38
N ALA A 230 22.54 -1.97 -17.69
CA ALA A 230 21.89 -0.89 -18.43
C ALA A 230 20.42 -0.73 -17.99
N MET A 231 19.71 -1.85 -17.78
CA MET A 231 18.36 -1.86 -17.22
C MET A 231 18.32 -1.17 -15.84
N ARG A 232 19.17 -1.60 -14.90
CA ARG A 232 19.23 -0.99 -13.55
C ARG A 232 19.52 0.50 -13.62
N GLN A 233 20.47 0.92 -14.47
CA GLN A 233 20.79 2.33 -14.68
C GLN A 233 19.62 3.11 -15.27
N ALA A 234 18.84 2.53 -16.18
CA ALA A 234 17.65 3.17 -16.75
C ALA A 234 16.61 3.48 -15.67
N VAL A 235 16.38 2.55 -14.74
CA VAL A 235 15.48 2.73 -13.59
C VAL A 235 16.00 3.85 -12.69
N THR A 236 17.29 3.84 -12.34
CA THR A 236 17.91 4.90 -11.52
C THR A 236 17.81 6.28 -12.18
N ARG A 237 18.07 6.38 -13.49
CA ARG A 237 18.00 7.64 -14.25
C ARG A 237 16.59 8.15 -14.46
N SER A 238 15.61 7.25 -14.43
CA SER A 238 14.20 7.60 -14.61
C SER A 238 13.54 8.13 -13.34
N SER A 239 14.22 8.08 -12.19
CA SER A 239 13.69 8.57 -10.92
C SER A 239 13.89 10.10 -10.77
N PRO A 240 12.86 10.86 -10.35
CA PRO A 240 11.50 10.41 -10.03
C PRO A 240 10.68 10.11 -11.30
N PHE A 241 9.76 9.14 -11.17
CA PHE A 241 8.84 8.77 -12.24
C PHE A 241 7.70 9.80 -12.36
N PRO A 242 6.95 9.79 -13.47
CA PRO A 242 5.76 10.61 -13.57
C PRO A 242 4.75 10.30 -12.46
N PRO A 243 4.01 11.29 -11.94
CA PRO A 243 2.98 11.05 -10.94
C PRO A 243 1.77 10.32 -11.55
N PHE A 244 0.98 9.65 -10.71
CA PHE A 244 -0.25 9.02 -11.16
C PHE A 244 -1.28 10.07 -11.61
N PRO A 245 -2.11 9.77 -12.62
CA PRO A 245 -3.23 10.64 -13.00
C PRO A 245 -4.14 10.89 -11.80
N LYS A 246 -4.70 12.10 -11.67
CA LYS A 246 -5.53 12.49 -10.52
C LYS A 246 -6.80 11.64 -10.38
N GLU A 247 -7.24 11.07 -11.49
CA GLU A 247 -8.41 10.20 -11.60
C GLU A 247 -8.15 8.80 -11.03
N LEU A 248 -6.87 8.43 -10.92
CA LEU A 248 -6.40 7.14 -10.45
C LEU A 248 -6.32 7.16 -8.93
N GLN A 249 -7.24 6.45 -8.26
CA GLN A 249 -7.41 6.51 -6.81
C GLN A 249 -6.54 5.47 -6.08
N LEU A 250 -5.27 5.36 -6.47
CA LEU A 250 -4.31 4.46 -5.84
C LEU A 250 -3.22 5.27 -5.12
N LEU A 251 -2.84 4.82 -3.92
CA LEU A 251 -1.75 5.42 -3.15
C LEU A 251 -0.38 4.93 -3.63
N GLN A 252 -0.34 3.66 -4.04
CA GLN A 252 0.83 3.00 -4.62
C GLN A 252 0.36 1.87 -5.52
N GLU A 253 1.17 1.51 -6.50
CA GLU A 253 0.90 0.40 -7.42
C GLU A 253 2.22 -0.24 -7.88
N GLU A 254 2.20 -1.55 -8.15
CA GLU A 254 3.34 -2.30 -8.70
C GLU A 254 3.18 -2.48 -10.22
N PHE A 255 4.16 -2.00 -10.98
CA PHE A 255 4.21 -2.13 -12.43
C PHE A 255 5.31 -3.10 -12.84
N SER A 256 4.97 -4.11 -13.65
CA SER A 256 5.97 -4.97 -14.29
C SER A 256 6.31 -4.40 -15.67
N VAL A 257 7.60 -4.14 -15.90
CA VAL A 257 8.12 -3.57 -17.15
C VAL A 257 9.09 -4.55 -17.79
N ASN A 258 8.85 -4.86 -19.06
CA ASN A 258 9.74 -5.69 -19.87
C ASN A 258 10.71 -4.82 -20.68
N PHE A 259 12.00 -4.96 -20.36
CA PHE A 259 13.12 -4.41 -21.12
C PHE A 259 13.42 -5.33 -22.29
N ASN A 260 13.01 -4.92 -23.48
CA ASN A 260 13.31 -5.60 -24.73
C ASN A 260 13.81 -4.56 -25.74
N PRO A 261 14.95 -4.78 -26.43
CA PRO A 261 15.47 -3.82 -27.41
C PRO A 261 14.48 -3.47 -28.54
N LYS A 262 13.53 -4.35 -28.84
CA LYS A 262 12.46 -4.07 -29.81
C LYS A 262 11.57 -2.90 -29.39
N ASN A 263 11.45 -2.64 -28.09
CA ASN A 263 10.66 -1.55 -27.51
C ASN A 263 11.39 -0.18 -27.58
N LEU A 264 12.66 -0.16 -28.00
CA LEU A 264 13.43 1.08 -28.20
C LEU A 264 13.17 1.73 -29.57
N ARG A 265 12.47 1.07 -30.49
CA ARG A 265 12.18 1.66 -31.80
C ARG A 265 11.07 2.71 -31.68
N PRO A 266 11.30 3.92 -32.23
CA PRO A 266 10.28 4.97 -32.28
C PRO A 266 9.12 4.61 -33.21
#